data_AF-A0A9P0JY46-F1
#
_entry.id   AF-A0A9P0JY46-F1
#
_cell.length_a   1.000
_cell.length_b   1.000
_cell.length_c   1.000
_cell.angle_alpha   90.00
_cell.angle_beta   90.00
_cell.angle_gamma   90.00
#
_symmetry.space_group_name_H-M   'P 1'
#
loop_
_entity.id
_entity.type
_entity.pdbx_description
1 polymer ?
#
loop_
_entity_poly.entity_id
_entity_poly.type
_entity_poly.pdbx_seq_one_letter_code
_entity_poly.pdbx_strand_id
1 'polypeptide(L)'
;MESVTGAIMISGTCLSPWAINMDARMKAFDVGKRLGLDSSDNSSRSLLKKLQRVPAKKLMREAGMHYLISKTDDGSIPMDFSPILAKDMFPKEPMADAISQGRFHKVPLLFGFNSEDCISPILVGLVPQINRKAKMWDQELSRMIQVNVNVDDRLKAAKDMKALYTNKSFSDDLAAVVKVCDYYLS
;
A
#
# COMPACT_ATOMS: atom_id res chain seq x y z
N MET A 1 -1.85 1.61 -29.84
CA MET A 1 -2.64 1.37 -28.61
C MET A 1 -3.49 2.62 -28.38
N GLU A 2 -4.44 2.88 -29.28
CA GLU A 2 -5.29 4.09 -29.31
C GLU A 2 -6.73 3.78 -28.83
N SER A 3 -6.92 2.69 -28.09
CA SER A 3 -8.26 2.19 -27.75
C SER A 3 -8.86 2.78 -26.47
N VAL A 4 -8.08 3.55 -25.69
CA VAL A 4 -8.56 4.16 -24.43
C VAL A 4 -8.74 5.65 -24.65
N THR A 5 -9.98 6.12 -24.53
CA THR A 5 -10.38 7.52 -24.76
C THR A 5 -10.77 8.25 -23.48
N GLY A 6 -10.73 7.57 -22.34
CA GLY A 6 -11.02 8.10 -21.01
C GLY A 6 -10.78 7.04 -19.95
N ALA A 7 -10.65 7.44 -18.68
CA ALA A 7 -10.56 6.50 -17.56
C ALA A 7 -11.33 7.00 -16.32
N ILE A 8 -11.81 6.04 -15.53
CA ILE A 8 -12.47 6.29 -14.25
C ILE A 8 -11.66 5.61 -13.14
N MET A 9 -11.27 6.35 -12.11
CA MET A 9 -10.48 5.86 -10.99
C MET A 9 -11.30 5.98 -9.69
N ILE A 10 -11.62 4.86 -9.06
CA ILE A 10 -12.52 4.81 -7.89
C ILE A 10 -11.72 4.31 -6.68
N SER A 11 -11.59 5.16 -5.66
CA SER A 11 -10.96 4.85 -4.36
C SER A 11 -9.53 4.28 -4.45
N GLY A 12 -8.81 4.55 -5.54
CA GLY A 12 -7.45 4.05 -5.73
C GLY A 12 -6.73 4.67 -6.92
N THR A 13 -5.42 4.86 -6.79
CA THR A 13 -4.55 5.41 -7.84
C THR A 13 -3.21 4.69 -7.88
N CYS A 14 -2.41 4.91 -8.93
CA CYS A 14 -1.03 4.42 -8.99
C CYS A 14 -0.07 5.13 -8.00
N LEU A 15 -0.53 6.23 -7.39
CA LEU A 15 0.15 6.92 -6.28
C LEU A 15 -0.29 6.38 -4.93
N SER A 16 -1.26 5.47 -4.91
CA SER A 16 -1.65 4.84 -3.68
C SER A 16 -0.46 4.05 -3.12
N PRO A 17 -0.22 4.13 -1.81
CA PRO A 17 0.98 3.54 -1.21
C PRO A 17 1.08 2.02 -1.33
N TRP A 18 -0.07 1.37 -1.44
CA TRP A 18 -0.20 -0.07 -1.69
C TRP A 18 -0.05 -0.46 -3.16
N ALA A 19 -0.02 0.50 -4.08
CA ALA A 19 0.06 0.25 -5.51
C ALA A 19 1.45 -0.21 -5.96
N ILE A 20 2.49 -0.06 -5.12
CA ILE A 20 3.84 -0.52 -5.44
C ILE A 20 4.52 -1.19 -4.25
N ASN A 21 5.19 -2.31 -4.50
CA ASN A 21 5.92 -3.08 -3.49
C ASN A 21 7.43 -2.98 -3.74
N MET A 22 8.13 -2.38 -2.78
CA MET A 22 9.58 -2.19 -2.83
C MET A 22 10.36 -3.41 -2.30
N ASP A 23 9.68 -4.30 -1.58
CA ASP A 23 10.27 -5.43 -0.86
C ASP A 23 9.96 -6.79 -1.49
N ALA A 24 9.42 -6.82 -2.70
CA ALA A 24 8.92 -8.04 -3.33
C ALA A 24 9.95 -9.18 -3.41
N ARG A 25 11.23 -8.84 -3.60
CA ARG A 25 12.32 -9.84 -3.54
C ARG A 25 12.39 -10.46 -2.15
N MET A 26 12.52 -9.66 -1.10
CA MET A 26 12.61 -10.15 0.28
C MET A 26 11.40 -11.04 0.61
N LYS A 27 10.19 -10.55 0.31
CA LYS A 27 8.95 -11.30 0.54
C LYS A 27 8.91 -12.65 -0.19
N ALA A 28 9.38 -12.71 -1.44
CA ALA A 28 9.48 -13.96 -2.19
C ALA A 28 10.44 -14.96 -1.52
N PHE A 29 11.58 -14.50 -1.00
CA PHE A 29 12.51 -15.34 -0.26
C PHE A 29 11.94 -15.81 1.09
N ASP A 30 11.16 -14.97 1.77
CA ASP A 30 10.49 -15.37 3.02
C ASP A 30 9.42 -16.43 2.79
N VAL A 31 8.69 -16.39 1.67
CA VAL A 31 7.83 -17.49 1.24
C VAL A 31 8.63 -18.76 0.99
N GLY A 32 9.81 -18.65 0.37
CA GLY A 32 10.76 -19.75 0.20
C GLY A 32 11.14 -20.39 1.54
N LYS A 33 11.51 -19.58 2.53
CA LYS A 33 11.83 -20.04 3.91
C LYS A 33 10.66 -20.78 4.55
N ARG A 34 9.45 -20.21 4.51
CA ARG A 34 8.23 -20.84 5.06
C ARG A 34 7.92 -22.20 4.42
N LEU A 35 8.29 -22.38 3.16
CA LEU A 35 8.15 -23.64 2.43
C LEU A 35 9.30 -24.63 2.66
N GLY A 36 10.34 -24.26 3.43
CA GLY A 36 11.56 -25.06 3.61
C GLY A 36 12.42 -25.13 2.35
N LEU A 37 12.36 -24.11 1.49
CA LEU A 37 13.03 -24.08 0.17
C LEU A 37 14.30 -23.24 0.17
N ASP A 38 14.90 -23.02 1.33
CA ASP A 38 16.08 -22.18 1.51
C ASP A 38 17.17 -22.48 0.49
N SER A 39 17.64 -21.41 -0.14
CA SER A 39 18.69 -21.47 -1.14
C SER A 39 19.93 -20.83 -0.54
N SER A 40 20.96 -21.64 -0.28
CA SER A 40 22.26 -21.16 0.22
C SER A 40 22.92 -20.14 -0.71
N ASP A 41 22.52 -20.11 -1.97
CA ASP A 41 23.04 -19.23 -3.03
C ASP A 41 22.32 -17.88 -3.14
N ASN A 42 21.26 -17.63 -2.34
CA ASN A 42 20.41 -16.42 -2.43
C ASN A 42 19.96 -16.08 -3.87
N SER A 43 19.77 -17.08 -4.74
CA SER A 43 19.52 -16.87 -6.16
C SER A 43 18.03 -16.88 -6.49
N SER A 44 17.51 -15.79 -7.10
CA SER A 44 16.12 -15.74 -7.57
C SER A 44 15.79 -16.83 -8.58
N ARG A 45 16.76 -17.21 -9.41
CA ARG A 45 16.57 -18.27 -10.42
C ARG A 45 16.45 -19.65 -9.74
N SER A 46 17.24 -19.89 -8.70
CA SER A 46 17.19 -21.12 -7.90
C SER A 46 15.86 -21.22 -7.16
N LEU A 47 15.48 -20.15 -6.46
CA LEU A 47 14.21 -20.04 -5.76
C LEU A 47 13.01 -20.25 -6.70
N LEU A 48 12.99 -19.58 -7.87
CA LEU A 48 11.92 -19.72 -8.85
C LEU A 48 11.72 -21.19 -9.29
N LYS A 49 12.81 -21.90 -9.61
CA LYS A 49 12.74 -23.31 -10.01
C LYS A 49 12.13 -24.19 -8.91
N LYS A 50 12.41 -23.89 -7.64
CA LYS A 50 11.82 -24.60 -6.49
C LYS A 50 10.34 -24.25 -6.32
N LEU A 51 9.99 -22.97 -6.36
CA LEU A 51 8.61 -22.49 -6.22
C LEU A 51 7.68 -23.02 -7.33
N GLN A 52 8.16 -23.13 -8.57
CA GLN A 52 7.41 -23.69 -9.70
C GLN A 52 7.00 -25.17 -9.52
N ARG A 53 7.62 -25.89 -8.57
CA ARG A 53 7.27 -27.28 -8.23
C ARG A 53 6.29 -27.39 -7.06
N VAL A 54 5.99 -26.28 -6.38
CA VAL A 54 5.07 -26.24 -5.24
C VAL A 54 3.64 -26.19 -5.76
N PRO A 55 2.71 -27.01 -5.23
CA PRO A 55 1.29 -26.88 -5.59
C PRO A 55 0.76 -25.48 -5.33
N ALA A 56 0.04 -24.88 -6.29
CA ALA A 56 -0.42 -23.50 -6.21
C ALA A 56 -1.17 -23.18 -4.91
N LYS A 57 -2.05 -24.08 -4.44
CA LYS A 57 -2.77 -23.90 -3.17
C LYS A 57 -1.84 -23.79 -1.96
N LYS A 58 -0.75 -24.57 -1.93
CA LYS A 58 0.27 -24.51 -0.87
C LYS A 58 1.05 -23.20 -0.97
N LEU A 59 1.46 -22.81 -2.18
CA LEU A 59 2.17 -21.56 -2.43
C LEU A 59 1.36 -20.34 -1.97
N MET A 60 0.09 -20.25 -2.37
CA MET A 60 -0.82 -19.17 -1.98
C MET A 60 -0.98 -19.07 -0.46
N ARG A 61 -1.09 -20.21 0.22
CA ARG A 61 -1.18 -20.27 1.69
C ARG A 61 0.09 -19.72 2.35
N GLU A 62 1.27 -20.21 1.98
CA GLU A 62 2.52 -19.73 2.59
C GLU A 62 2.89 -18.30 2.16
N ALA A 63 2.35 -17.84 1.03
CA ALA A 63 2.39 -16.46 0.59
C ALA A 63 1.52 -15.50 1.42
N GLY A 64 0.76 -16.01 2.39
CA GLY A 64 -0.13 -15.19 3.20
C GLY A 64 -1.35 -14.68 2.43
N MET A 65 -1.63 -15.24 1.24
CA MET A 65 -2.78 -14.88 0.40
C MET A 65 -4.05 -15.55 0.93
N HIS A 66 -4.37 -15.29 2.20
CA HIS A 66 -5.61 -15.69 2.83
C HIS A 66 -6.69 -14.64 2.54
N TYR A 67 -7.95 -15.08 2.49
CA TYR A 67 -9.11 -14.17 2.41
C TYR A 67 -9.30 -13.29 3.66
N LEU A 68 -8.45 -13.45 4.68
CA LEU A 68 -8.48 -12.69 5.91
C LEU A 68 -7.35 -11.67 5.86
N ILE A 69 -7.71 -10.40 6.03
CA ILE A 69 -6.75 -9.32 6.22
C ILE A 69 -5.95 -9.62 7.47
N SER A 70 -4.65 -9.90 7.29
CA SER A 70 -3.69 -9.90 8.39
C SER A 70 -3.71 -8.51 9.01
N LYS A 71 -4.20 -8.42 10.24
CA LYS A 71 -4.23 -7.17 11.00
C LYS A 71 -2.81 -6.92 11.49
N THR A 72 -2.19 -5.84 11.06
CA THR A 72 -1.08 -5.29 11.83
C THR A 72 -1.61 -4.61 13.09
N ASP A 73 -0.68 -4.37 13.99
CA ASP A 73 -0.90 -3.72 15.27
C ASP A 73 -1.51 -2.32 15.14
N ASP A 74 -1.20 -1.59 14.06
CA ASP A 74 -1.68 -0.25 13.73
C ASP A 74 -2.88 -0.26 12.75
N GLY A 75 -3.38 -1.45 12.39
CA GLY A 75 -4.52 -1.63 11.49
C GLY A 75 -4.18 -1.47 10.01
N SER A 76 -2.89 -1.48 9.65
CA SER A 76 -2.47 -1.60 8.25
C SER A 76 -2.72 -2.98 7.67
N ILE A 77 -2.82 -3.02 6.33
CA ILE A 77 -3.01 -4.25 5.56
C ILE A 77 -1.73 -4.55 4.78
N PRO A 78 -1.05 -5.66 5.06
CA PRO A 78 0.14 -6.02 4.29
C PRO A 78 -0.28 -6.50 2.89
N MET A 79 0.13 -5.74 1.87
CA MET A 79 0.07 -6.19 0.48
C MET A 79 1.40 -6.87 0.13
N ASP A 80 1.46 -8.19 0.35
CA ASP A 80 2.70 -8.95 0.15
C ASP A 80 3.07 -9.17 -1.30
N PHE A 81 2.06 -9.18 -2.18
CA PHE A 81 2.22 -9.30 -3.61
C PHE A 81 1.38 -8.22 -4.28
N SER A 82 2.04 -7.19 -4.79
CA SER A 82 1.45 -6.08 -5.55
C SER A 82 2.43 -5.67 -6.65
N PRO A 83 2.09 -4.72 -7.54
CA PRO A 83 2.98 -4.29 -8.62
C PRO A 83 4.37 -3.88 -8.12
N ILE A 84 5.39 -4.09 -8.95
CA ILE A 84 6.79 -3.73 -8.65
C ILE A 84 7.36 -2.88 -9.76
N LEU A 85 8.44 -2.15 -9.49
CA LEU A 85 9.27 -1.57 -10.55
C LEU A 85 9.97 -2.70 -11.30
N ALA A 86 9.67 -2.83 -12.60
CA ALA A 86 10.25 -3.85 -13.46
C ALA A 86 11.07 -3.19 -14.57
N LYS A 87 12.27 -3.72 -14.84
CA LYS A 87 13.13 -3.19 -15.92
C LYS A 87 12.46 -3.34 -17.30
N ASP A 88 11.82 -4.50 -17.51
CA ASP A 88 11.30 -4.91 -18.82
C ASP A 88 9.76 -4.81 -18.92
N MET A 89 9.07 -4.35 -17.87
CA MET A 89 7.61 -4.19 -17.84
C MET A 89 7.19 -2.88 -17.15
N PHE A 90 5.95 -2.44 -17.36
CA PHE A 90 5.41 -1.31 -16.61
C PHE A 90 4.97 -1.74 -15.20
N PRO A 91 5.17 -0.90 -14.16
CA PRO A 91 5.87 0.38 -14.18
C PRO A 91 7.40 0.25 -14.22
N LYS A 92 8.08 1.11 -15.01
CA LYS A 92 9.56 1.13 -15.15
C LYS A 92 10.25 2.15 -14.23
N GLU A 93 9.50 3.10 -13.72
CA GLU A 93 9.94 4.23 -12.92
C GLU A 93 8.87 4.54 -11.87
N PRO A 94 9.18 5.32 -10.81
CA PRO A 94 8.17 5.78 -9.87
C PRO A 94 7.02 6.50 -10.57
N MET A 95 5.78 6.18 -10.19
CA MET A 95 4.58 6.74 -10.85
C MET A 95 4.46 8.26 -10.66
N ALA A 96 4.95 8.80 -9.54
CA ALA A 96 5.03 10.24 -9.31
C ALA A 96 5.93 10.95 -10.35
N ASP A 97 7.04 10.31 -10.74
CA ASP A 97 7.96 10.85 -11.74
C ASP A 97 7.34 10.81 -13.13
N ALA A 98 6.69 9.69 -13.47
CA ALA A 98 5.96 9.56 -14.74
C ALA A 98 4.86 10.64 -14.89
N ILE A 99 4.10 10.89 -13.82
CA ILE A 99 3.05 11.92 -13.78
C ILE A 99 3.64 13.32 -13.90
N SER A 100 4.63 13.66 -13.06
CA SER A 100 5.23 14.99 -13.05
C SER A 100 5.89 15.36 -14.39
N GLN A 101 6.41 14.36 -15.10
CA GLN A 101 7.07 14.55 -16.40
C GLN A 101 6.13 14.32 -17.59
N GLY A 102 4.82 14.13 -17.35
CA GLY A 102 3.81 14.00 -18.40
C GLY A 102 3.89 12.71 -19.22
N ARG A 103 4.57 11.68 -18.71
CA ARG A 103 4.76 10.36 -19.34
C ARG A 103 3.62 9.39 -19.01
N PHE A 104 2.41 9.79 -19.38
CA PHE A 104 1.22 8.96 -19.25
C PHE A 104 0.28 9.22 -20.42
N HIS A 105 -0.71 8.35 -20.61
CA HIS A 105 -1.74 8.56 -21.62
C HIS A 105 -2.64 9.72 -21.25
N LYS A 106 -2.64 10.76 -22.09
CA LYS A 106 -3.43 11.98 -21.87
C LYS A 106 -4.86 11.77 -22.35
N VAL A 107 -5.70 11.24 -21.48
CA VAL A 107 -7.13 11.05 -21.69
C VAL A 107 -7.92 11.76 -20.57
N PRO A 108 -9.19 12.13 -20.80
CA PRO A 108 -10.07 12.59 -19.72
C PRO A 108 -10.10 11.58 -18.55
N LEU A 109 -9.94 12.10 -17.33
CA LEU A 109 -9.98 11.33 -16.10
C LEU A 109 -11.16 11.79 -15.23
N LEU A 110 -11.98 10.84 -14.80
CA LEU A 110 -12.89 11.01 -13.68
C LEU A 110 -12.33 10.23 -12.49
N PHE A 111 -12.13 10.86 -11.35
CA PHE A 111 -11.65 10.18 -10.16
C PHE A 111 -12.38 10.63 -8.91
N GLY A 112 -12.50 9.75 -7.93
CA GLY A 112 -13.19 10.03 -6.68
C GLY A 112 -13.00 8.91 -5.65
N PHE A 113 -13.39 9.22 -4.43
CA PHE A 113 -13.36 8.34 -3.27
C PHE A 113 -14.53 8.72 -2.35
N ASN A 114 -14.95 7.83 -1.45
CA ASN A 114 -16.01 8.17 -0.49
C ASN A 114 -15.42 8.89 0.73
N SER A 115 -16.20 9.76 1.36
CA SER A 115 -15.81 10.50 2.57
C SER A 115 -15.38 9.59 3.73
N GLU A 116 -15.93 8.37 3.77
CA GLU A 116 -15.61 7.34 4.76
C GLU A 116 -15.34 6.00 4.08
N ASP A 117 -14.51 5.97 3.04
CA ASP A 117 -13.99 4.71 2.45
C ASP A 117 -13.44 3.76 3.53
N CYS A 118 -13.09 4.34 4.67
CA CYS A 118 -12.59 3.64 5.81
C CYS A 118 -13.59 2.77 6.62
N ILE A 119 -14.87 2.84 6.28
CA ILE A 119 -15.92 2.01 6.90
C ILE A 119 -16.36 0.92 5.91
N SER A 120 -15.50 0.51 4.98
CA SER A 120 -15.82 -0.59 4.08
C SER A 120 -15.96 -1.92 4.87
N PRO A 121 -16.86 -2.84 4.47
CA PRO A 121 -17.06 -4.13 5.17
C PRO A 121 -15.79 -4.97 5.32
N ILE A 122 -14.84 -4.79 4.39
CA ILE A 122 -13.50 -5.39 4.40
C ILE A 122 -12.67 -4.87 5.59
N LEU A 123 -12.93 -3.63 6.03
CA LEU A 123 -12.09 -2.86 6.94
C LEU A 123 -12.78 -2.54 8.28
N VAL A 124 -14.08 -2.85 8.42
CA VAL A 124 -14.82 -2.72 9.70
C VAL A 124 -14.11 -3.46 10.85
N GLY A 125 -13.46 -4.59 10.56
CA GLY A 125 -12.66 -5.33 11.55
C GLY A 125 -11.40 -4.60 12.05
N LEU A 126 -11.02 -3.48 11.42
CA LEU A 126 -9.87 -2.63 11.75
C LEU A 126 -10.26 -1.36 12.53
N VAL A 127 -11.57 -1.12 12.74
CA VAL A 127 -12.08 0.01 13.52
C VAL A 127 -11.50 0.08 14.94
N PRO A 128 -11.27 -1.03 15.66
CA PRO A 128 -10.63 -0.98 16.99
C PRO A 128 -9.23 -0.35 16.97
N GLN A 129 -8.48 -0.46 15.87
CA GLN A 129 -7.13 0.09 15.71
C GLN A 129 -7.11 1.61 15.47
N ILE A 130 -8.24 2.22 15.10
CA ILE A 130 -8.36 3.67 14.87
C ILE A 130 -7.91 4.46 16.11
N ASN A 131 -8.29 4.01 17.31
CA ASN A 131 -7.86 4.64 18.56
C ASN A 131 -6.33 4.62 18.76
N ARG A 132 -5.68 3.52 18.38
CA ARG A 132 -4.23 3.39 18.48
C ARG A 132 -3.53 4.28 17.45
N LYS A 133 -4.07 4.30 16.23
CA LYS A 133 -3.58 5.15 15.15
C LYS A 133 -3.71 6.64 15.48
N ALA A 134 -4.85 7.03 16.08
CA ALA A 134 -5.07 8.38 16.59
C ALA A 134 -3.98 8.80 17.57
N LYS A 135 -3.72 7.97 18.60
CA LYS A 135 -2.66 8.20 19.59
C LYS A 135 -1.28 8.29 18.95
N MET A 136 -0.99 7.42 17.98
CA MET A 136 0.28 7.42 17.26
C MET A 136 0.49 8.74 16.50
N TRP A 137 -0.53 9.23 15.80
CA TRP A 137 -0.45 10.50 15.07
C TRP A 137 -0.39 11.71 15.98
N ASP A 138 -1.05 11.67 17.15
CA ASP A 138 -0.93 12.73 18.15
C ASP A 138 0.49 12.76 18.77
N GLN A 139 1.14 11.61 18.93
CA GLN A 139 2.52 11.51 19.43
C GLN A 139 3.57 11.91 18.40
N GLU A 140 3.43 11.44 17.16
CA GLU A 140 4.37 11.69 16.08
C GLU A 140 3.62 11.94 14.77
N LEU A 141 3.25 13.20 14.53
CA LEU A 141 2.40 13.60 13.40
C LEU A 141 3.01 13.27 12.03
N SER A 142 4.34 13.26 11.91
CA SER A 142 5.04 12.86 10.68
C SER A 142 4.73 11.42 10.23
N ARG A 143 4.27 10.55 11.14
CA ARG A 143 3.79 9.19 10.81
C ARG A 143 2.46 9.16 10.07
N MET A 144 1.79 10.30 9.94
CA MET A 144 0.61 10.42 9.08
C MET A 144 0.99 10.46 7.60
N ILE A 145 2.22 10.84 7.28
CA ILE A 145 2.77 10.73 5.93
C ILE A 145 3.40 9.37 5.77
N GLN A 146 3.20 8.75 4.62
CA GLN A 146 3.66 7.39 4.36
C GLN A 146 5.13 7.34 4.00
N VAL A 147 5.79 6.24 4.36
CA VAL A 147 7.25 6.11 4.21
C VAL A 147 7.70 6.16 2.75
N ASN A 148 6.84 5.73 1.82
CA ASN A 148 7.08 5.73 0.39
C ASN A 148 6.69 7.04 -0.32
N VAL A 149 6.15 8.01 0.41
CA VAL A 149 5.89 9.36 -0.12
C VAL A 149 7.17 10.19 0.02
N ASN A 150 7.71 10.61 -1.13
CA ASN A 150 8.88 11.47 -1.19
C ASN A 150 8.48 12.93 -0.89
N VAL A 151 8.80 13.40 0.32
CA VAL A 151 8.52 14.76 0.79
C VAL A 151 9.73 15.29 1.57
N ASP A 152 10.11 16.54 1.28
CA ASP A 152 11.28 17.17 1.91
C ASP A 152 11.06 17.45 3.41
N ASP A 153 9.87 17.97 3.77
CA ASP A 153 9.47 18.24 5.16
C ASP A 153 8.21 17.43 5.50
N ARG A 154 8.41 16.24 6.06
CA ARG A 154 7.34 15.33 6.47
C ARG A 154 6.43 15.94 7.53
N LEU A 155 6.98 16.71 8.47
CA LEU A 155 6.19 17.26 9.56
C LEU A 155 5.29 18.39 9.05
N LYS A 156 5.80 19.24 8.17
CA LYS A 156 4.98 20.27 7.52
C LYS A 156 3.87 19.64 6.67
N ALA A 157 4.21 18.67 5.81
CA ALA A 157 3.22 17.96 5.00
C ALA A 157 2.12 17.32 5.88
N ALA A 158 2.51 16.73 7.02
CA ALA A 158 1.56 16.16 7.96
C ALA A 158 0.66 17.22 8.62
N LYS A 159 1.20 18.39 8.99
CA LYS A 159 0.40 19.51 9.52
C LYS A 159 -0.60 20.02 8.49
N ASP A 160 -0.15 20.21 7.25
CA ASP A 160 -0.98 20.70 6.15
C ASP A 160 -2.10 19.69 5.86
N MET A 161 -1.78 18.40 5.80
CA MET A 161 -2.78 17.35 5.62
C MET A 161 -3.76 17.25 6.80
N LYS A 162 -3.29 17.39 8.05
CA LYS A 162 -4.15 17.33 9.24
C LYS A 162 -5.19 18.45 9.21
N ALA A 163 -4.77 19.66 8.82
CA ALA A 163 -5.63 20.83 8.74
C ALA A 163 -6.81 20.66 7.75
N LEU A 164 -6.72 19.72 6.79
CA LEU A 164 -7.83 19.39 5.91
C LEU A 164 -8.96 18.63 6.61
N TYR A 165 -8.65 17.90 7.69
CA TYR A 165 -9.57 16.99 8.35
C TYR A 165 -9.98 17.43 9.76
N THR A 166 -9.07 17.99 10.55
CA THR A 166 -9.38 18.45 11.90
C THR A 166 -8.36 19.44 12.45
N ASN A 167 -8.82 20.33 13.33
CA ASN A 167 -7.98 21.19 14.16
C ASN A 167 -7.79 20.65 15.59
N LYS A 168 -8.41 19.50 15.92
CA LYS A 168 -8.32 18.86 17.24
C LYS A 168 -7.16 17.85 17.29
N SER A 169 -6.93 17.25 18.46
CA SER A 169 -6.17 16.00 18.50
C SER A 169 -6.96 14.92 17.77
N PHE A 170 -6.29 13.95 17.16
CA PHE A 170 -6.98 12.82 16.52
C PHE A 170 -7.67 11.93 17.55
N SER A 171 -7.11 11.83 18.76
CA SER A 171 -7.72 11.09 19.86
C SER A 171 -9.06 11.68 20.30
N ASP A 172 -9.24 13.00 20.16
CA ASP A 172 -10.50 13.70 20.45
C ASP A 172 -11.46 13.76 19.23
N ASP A 173 -10.99 13.36 18.05
CA ASP A 173 -11.73 13.42 16.79
C ASP A 173 -11.44 12.19 15.92
N LEU A 174 -11.87 11.03 16.39
CA LEU A 174 -11.68 9.75 15.70
C LEU A 174 -12.33 9.73 14.31
N ALA A 175 -13.36 10.54 14.07
CA ALA A 175 -13.97 10.68 12.75
C ALA A 175 -12.99 11.29 11.73
N ALA A 176 -12.11 12.19 12.17
CA ALA A 176 -11.05 12.71 11.32
C ALA A 176 -10.05 11.62 10.91
N VAL A 177 -9.76 10.66 11.81
CA VAL A 177 -8.91 9.50 11.50
C VAL A 177 -9.54 8.61 10.42
N VAL A 178 -10.85 8.38 10.52
CA VAL A 178 -11.61 7.65 9.49
C VAL A 178 -11.52 8.37 8.13
N LYS A 179 -11.63 9.70 8.11
CA LYS A 179 -11.63 10.49 6.86
C LYS A 179 -10.27 10.58 6.18
N VAL A 180 -9.17 10.60 6.94
CA VAL A 180 -7.79 10.61 6.37
C VAL A 180 -7.54 9.38 5.51
N CYS A 181 -8.12 8.26 5.90
CA CYS A 181 -8.11 6.99 5.21
C CYS A 181 -6.77 6.54 4.62
N ASP A 182 -5.83 6.29 5.53
CA ASP A 182 -4.56 5.65 5.22
C ASP A 182 -4.54 4.23 5.80
N TYR A 183 -4.50 3.21 4.95
CA TYR A 183 -4.60 1.80 5.33
C TYR A 183 -3.31 0.98 5.21
N TYR A 184 -2.23 1.59 4.74
CA TYR A 184 -1.17 0.80 4.14
C TYR A 184 0.20 1.34 4.53
N LEU A 185 0.56 1.17 5.80
CA LEU A 185 1.93 1.33 6.27
C LEU A 185 2.56 -0.04 6.51
N SER A 186 3.69 -0.25 5.84
CA SER A 186 4.68 -1.29 6.11
C SER A 186 5.56 -0.91 7.28
#